data_AF-A0A369KG39-F1
#
_entry.id   AF-A0A369KG39-F1
#
_cell.length_a   1.000
_cell.length_b   1.000
_cell.length_c   1.000
_cell.angle_alpha   90.00
_cell.angle_beta   90.00
_cell.angle_gamma   90.00
#
_symmetry.space_group_name_H-M   'P 1'
#
loop_
_entity.id
_entity.type
_entity.pdbx_description
1 polymer ?
#
loop_
_entity_poly.entity_id
_entity_poly.type
_entity_poly.pdbx_seq_one_letter_code
_entity_poly.pdbx_strand_id
1 'polypeptide(L)'
;MKTYSVFLLTATFLLSGCTSPTSDTLTVSSIKLKAGEKVFAEINDQDIAAYHLKGKLNKNYLLKGVEYLPNHKERTLFSMEIESKKYDSTLRVLQSSSAKYIHFGANLEGGSIRAHEALKQKPVAFSTTGPSSNFTLSNYDVLLLRHVSTSGKIETHSLEDIYGPEDIDVKKDEQIFALVLTASE
;
A
#
# COMPACT_ATOMS: atom_id res chain seq x y z
N MET A 1 4.12 76.33 -18.05
CA MET A 1 4.98 75.14 -17.89
C MET A 1 4.58 74.42 -16.60
N LYS A 2 4.19 73.14 -16.76
CA LYS A 2 4.08 72.01 -15.82
C LYS A 2 3.35 72.18 -14.47
N THR A 3 2.14 71.62 -14.43
CA THR A 3 1.39 71.12 -13.27
C THR A 3 2.03 69.82 -12.73
N TYR A 4 2.06 69.66 -11.41
CA TYR A 4 2.46 68.42 -10.73
C TYR A 4 1.22 67.74 -10.15
N SER A 5 0.77 66.66 -10.78
CA SER A 5 -0.26 65.77 -10.25
C SER A 5 0.39 64.67 -9.42
N VAL A 6 0.00 64.58 -8.15
CA VAL A 6 0.29 63.46 -7.26
C VAL A 6 -0.61 62.29 -7.67
N PHE A 7 -0.01 61.19 -8.12
CA PHE A 7 -0.71 59.92 -8.28
C PHE A 7 -0.38 59.02 -7.09
N LEU A 8 -1.36 58.83 -6.19
CA LEU A 8 -1.34 57.73 -5.23
C LEU A 8 -1.60 56.43 -5.98
N LEU A 9 -0.63 55.52 -5.98
CA LEU A 9 -0.82 54.13 -6.40
C LEU A 9 -1.34 53.34 -5.19
N THR A 10 -2.63 53.03 -5.16
CA THR A 10 -3.17 52.02 -4.25
C THR A 10 -2.83 50.63 -4.78
N ALA A 11 -1.83 49.99 -4.19
CA ALA A 11 -1.53 48.58 -4.43
C ALA A 11 -2.57 47.71 -3.69
N THR A 12 -3.53 47.17 -4.43
CA THR A 12 -4.44 46.11 -3.95
C THR A 12 -3.65 44.80 -3.87
N PHE A 13 -3.28 44.41 -2.65
CA PHE A 13 -2.83 43.06 -2.33
C PHE A 13 -4.00 42.09 -2.55
N LEU A 14 -4.00 41.36 -3.66
CA LEU A 14 -4.82 40.17 -3.83
C LEU A 14 -4.28 39.09 -2.88
N LEU A 15 -4.96 38.93 -1.74
CA LEU A 15 -4.82 37.78 -0.85
C LEU A 15 -5.32 36.55 -1.62
N SER A 16 -4.43 35.90 -2.35
CA SER A 16 -4.61 34.53 -2.82
C SER A 16 -4.82 33.66 -1.59
N GLY A 17 -6.07 33.29 -1.30
CA GLY A 17 -6.37 32.32 -0.27
C GLY A 17 -5.66 31.01 -0.59
N CYS A 18 -4.64 30.67 0.20
CA CYS A 18 -4.16 29.30 0.30
C CYS A 18 -5.33 28.46 0.82
N THR A 19 -6.12 27.88 -0.08
CA THR A 19 -6.95 26.73 0.26
C THR A 19 -5.98 25.63 0.67
N SER A 20 -5.88 25.38 1.97
CA SER A 20 -5.12 24.23 2.48
C SER A 20 -5.61 23.00 1.70
N PRO A 21 -4.72 22.21 1.06
CA PRO A 21 -5.16 21.03 0.34
C PRO A 21 -5.95 20.16 1.31
N THR A 22 -7.20 19.85 0.97
CA THR A 22 -8.02 18.92 1.74
C THR A 22 -7.28 17.58 1.78
N SER A 23 -6.64 17.29 2.90
CA SER A 23 -5.92 16.04 3.10
C SER A 23 -6.90 14.88 3.08
N ASP A 24 -6.45 13.73 2.58
CA ASP A 24 -7.21 12.49 2.73
C ASP A 24 -7.45 12.25 4.23
N THR A 25 -8.65 11.78 4.56
CA THR A 25 -9.05 11.47 5.94
C THR A 25 -9.29 9.98 6.14
N LEU A 26 -8.88 9.17 5.15
CA LEU A 26 -9.05 7.72 5.21
C LEU A 26 -8.11 7.13 6.26
N THR A 27 -8.72 6.49 7.25
CA THR A 27 -8.04 5.65 8.23
C THR A 27 -8.19 4.19 7.83
N VAL A 28 -7.09 3.45 7.89
CA VAL A 28 -7.00 2.01 7.70
C VAL A 28 -6.85 1.37 9.07
N SER A 29 -7.80 0.51 9.45
CA SER A 29 -7.77 -0.18 10.75
C SER A 29 -7.78 -1.69 10.57
N SER A 30 -6.87 -2.39 11.23
CA SER A 30 -6.82 -3.86 11.16
C SER A 30 -8.08 -4.49 11.76
N ILE A 31 -8.69 -5.43 11.04
CA ILE A 31 -9.84 -6.19 11.51
C ILE A 31 -9.33 -7.52 12.06
N LYS A 32 -9.67 -7.80 13.32
CA LYS A 32 -9.37 -9.10 13.94
C LYS A 32 -10.13 -10.21 13.21
N LEU A 33 -9.38 -11.09 12.56
CA LEU A 33 -9.91 -12.28 11.90
C LEU A 33 -10.54 -13.24 12.92
N LYS A 34 -11.67 -13.86 12.56
CA LYS A 34 -12.31 -14.90 13.35
C LYS A 34 -11.44 -16.16 13.36
N ALA A 35 -11.56 -16.98 14.41
CA ALA A 35 -10.79 -18.21 14.55
C ALA A 35 -10.94 -19.14 13.33
N GLY A 36 -12.15 -19.32 12.82
CA GLY A 36 -12.40 -20.14 11.63
C GLY A 36 -11.76 -19.58 10.34
N GLU A 37 -11.64 -18.26 10.19
CA GLU A 37 -10.96 -17.64 9.05
C GLU A 37 -9.45 -17.94 9.10
N LYS A 38 -8.85 -17.86 10.29
CA LYS A 38 -7.43 -18.19 10.49
C LYS A 38 -7.13 -19.66 10.21
N VAL A 39 -7.95 -20.56 10.75
CA VAL A 39 -7.81 -22.01 10.51
C VAL A 39 -7.97 -22.34 9.03
N PHE A 40 -8.94 -21.73 8.35
CA PHE A 40 -9.11 -21.92 6.91
C PHE A 40 -7.89 -21.44 6.12
N ALA A 41 -7.34 -20.27 6.47
CA ALA A 41 -6.16 -19.73 5.81
C ALA A 41 -4.93 -20.63 6.03
N GLU A 42 -4.71 -21.11 7.25
CA GLU A 42 -3.61 -22.02 7.60
C GLU A 42 -3.68 -23.34 6.81
N ILE A 43 -4.87 -23.96 6.73
CA ILE A 43 -5.08 -25.20 5.95
C ILE A 43 -4.74 -25.00 4.46
N ASN A 44 -4.94 -23.80 3.93
CA ASN A 44 -4.71 -23.48 2.52
C ASN A 44 -3.33 -22.83 2.26
N ASP A 45 -2.46 -22.75 3.28
CA ASP A 45 -1.16 -22.06 3.22
C ASP A 45 -1.30 -20.60 2.74
N GLN A 46 -2.28 -19.89 3.31
CA GLN A 46 -2.61 -18.52 2.98
C GLN A 46 -2.35 -17.59 4.16
N ASP A 47 -1.79 -16.43 3.87
CA ASP A 47 -1.81 -15.29 4.75
C ASP A 47 -2.93 -14.35 4.33
N ILE A 48 -3.88 -14.17 5.23
CA ILE A 48 -5.03 -13.29 5.02
C ILE A 48 -4.96 -12.11 5.98
N ALA A 49 -5.40 -10.95 5.52
CA ALA A 49 -5.67 -9.81 6.38
C ALA A 49 -6.93 -9.09 5.93
N ALA A 50 -7.54 -8.36 6.85
CA ALA A 50 -8.72 -7.56 6.58
C ALA A 50 -8.54 -6.19 7.25
N TYR A 51 -8.94 -5.15 6.53
CA TYR A 51 -8.83 -3.77 6.99
C TYR A 51 -10.17 -3.06 6.83
N HIS A 52 -10.56 -2.29 7.83
CA HIS A 52 -11.66 -1.35 7.74
C HIS A 52 -11.13 -0.02 7.19
N LEU A 53 -11.62 0.36 6.03
CA LEU A 53 -11.36 1.64 5.39
C LEU A 53 -12.47 2.60 5.78
N LYS A 54 -12.14 3.64 6.55
CA LYS A 54 -13.11 4.62 7.04
C LYS A 54 -12.64 6.05 6.81
N GLY A 55 -13.45 6.86 6.14
CA GLY A 55 -13.15 8.27 5.87
C GLY A 55 -13.36 8.65 4.41
N LYS A 56 -12.64 9.67 3.93
CA LYS A 56 -12.75 10.16 2.56
C LYS A 56 -11.38 10.19 1.88
N LEU A 57 -11.34 9.63 0.67
CA LEU A 57 -10.30 9.89 -0.32
C LEU A 57 -10.70 11.09 -1.19
N ASN A 58 -9.75 12.00 -1.42
CA ASN A 58 -9.89 13.15 -2.31
C ASN A 58 -9.14 12.95 -3.65
N LYS A 59 -8.37 11.88 -3.78
CA LYS A 59 -7.70 11.42 -5.00
C LYS A 59 -7.79 9.89 -5.12
N ASN A 60 -7.56 9.39 -6.33
CA ASN A 60 -7.51 7.94 -6.55
C ASN A 60 -6.25 7.35 -5.92
N TYR A 61 -6.37 6.13 -5.43
CA TYR A 61 -5.25 5.31 -4.99
C TYR A 61 -5.17 4.05 -5.86
N LEU A 62 -4.01 3.40 -5.86
CA LEU A 62 -3.80 2.10 -6.45
C LEU A 62 -3.50 1.09 -5.35
N LEU A 63 -4.24 -0.01 -5.33
CA LEU A 63 -3.81 -1.23 -4.66
C LEU A 63 -2.94 -2.02 -5.63
N LYS A 64 -1.65 -2.10 -5.34
CA LYS A 64 -0.68 -2.83 -6.15
C LYS A 64 -0.26 -4.13 -5.47
N GLY A 65 -0.04 -5.17 -6.27
CA GLY A 65 0.88 -6.24 -5.90
C GLY A 65 2.24 -5.96 -6.50
N VAL A 66 3.29 -5.98 -5.67
CA VAL A 66 4.65 -5.64 -6.10
C VAL A 66 5.65 -6.73 -5.74
N GLU A 67 6.71 -6.84 -6.52
CA GLU A 67 7.97 -7.50 -6.14
C GLU A 67 9.03 -6.40 -5.93
N TYR A 68 9.67 -6.38 -4.76
CA TYR A 68 10.85 -5.55 -4.54
C TYR A 68 12.08 -6.19 -5.18
N LEU A 69 12.94 -5.37 -5.77
CA LEU A 69 14.11 -5.81 -6.52
C LEU A 69 15.40 -5.39 -5.80
N PRO A 70 16.52 -6.12 -5.99
CA PRO A 70 17.82 -5.80 -5.36
C PRO A 70 18.42 -4.44 -5.72
N ASN A 71 17.81 -3.69 -6.63
CA ASN A 71 18.25 -2.36 -7.06
C ASN A 71 17.37 -1.24 -6.47
N HIS A 72 16.69 -1.49 -5.35
CA HIS A 72 15.85 -0.49 -4.66
C HIS A 72 14.71 0.02 -5.54
N LYS A 73 14.14 -0.87 -6.36
CA LYS A 73 12.98 -0.59 -7.21
C LYS A 73 11.91 -1.65 -6.98
N GLU A 74 10.67 -1.30 -7.30
CA GLU A 74 9.58 -2.26 -7.38
C GLU A 74 9.27 -2.64 -8.83
N ARG A 75 8.78 -3.87 -9.01
CA ARG A 75 8.05 -4.31 -10.20
C ARG A 75 6.59 -4.49 -9.84
N THR A 76 5.71 -3.72 -10.46
CA THR A 76 4.26 -3.91 -10.33
C THR A 76 3.83 -5.19 -11.05
N LEU A 77 3.19 -6.09 -10.31
CA LEU A 77 2.67 -7.37 -10.81
C LEU A 77 1.19 -7.24 -11.21
N PHE A 78 0.44 -6.44 -10.45
CA PHE A 78 -0.91 -6.02 -10.78
C PHE A 78 -1.23 -4.70 -10.09
N SER A 79 -2.27 -4.01 -10.56
CA SER A 79 -2.85 -2.85 -9.90
C SER A 79 -4.37 -2.84 -10.02
N MET A 80 -5.04 -2.36 -9.00
CA MET A 80 -6.47 -2.07 -8.99
C MET A 80 -6.67 -0.65 -8.48
N GLU A 81 -7.48 0.14 -9.18
CA GLU A 81 -7.81 1.49 -8.75
C GLU A 81 -8.80 1.47 -7.57
N ILE A 82 -8.56 2.37 -6.62
CA ILE A 82 -9.43 2.70 -5.50
C ILE A 82 -9.87 4.16 -5.68
N GLU A 83 -11.13 4.33 -6.05
CA GLU A 83 -11.71 5.61 -6.43
C GLU A 83 -11.71 6.64 -5.29
N SER A 84 -11.58 7.92 -5.67
CA SER A 84 -11.77 9.04 -4.76
C SER A 84 -13.22 9.16 -4.28
N LYS A 85 -13.56 8.54 -3.15
CA LYS A 85 -14.89 8.66 -2.52
C LYS A 85 -14.84 8.49 -1.00
N LYS A 86 -16.03 8.51 -0.37
CA LYS A 86 -16.19 8.15 1.03
C LYS A 86 -16.24 6.62 1.16
N TYR A 87 -15.53 6.11 2.16
CA TYR A 87 -15.46 4.70 2.49
C TYR A 87 -15.96 4.46 3.91
N ASP A 88 -16.72 3.38 4.04
CA ASP A 88 -17.02 2.68 5.29
C ASP A 88 -17.11 1.18 4.96
N SER A 89 -15.97 0.64 4.52
CA SER A 89 -15.91 -0.60 3.75
C SER A 89 -14.76 -1.49 4.21
N THR A 90 -14.88 -2.79 3.96
CA THR A 90 -13.84 -3.75 4.31
C THR A 90 -13.00 -4.08 3.08
N LEU A 91 -11.69 -3.85 3.18
CA LEU A 91 -10.69 -4.39 2.26
C LEU A 91 -10.21 -5.73 2.81
N ARG A 92 -10.37 -6.81 2.05
CA ARG A 92 -9.76 -8.11 2.35
C ARG A 92 -8.61 -8.34 1.40
N VAL A 93 -7.50 -8.82 1.93
CA VAL A 93 -6.31 -9.15 1.17
C VAL A 93 -5.83 -10.54 1.51
N LEU A 94 -5.17 -11.18 0.54
CA LEU A 94 -4.50 -12.45 0.73
C LEU A 94 -3.19 -12.49 -0.05
N GLN A 95 -2.20 -13.15 0.53
CA GLN A 95 -1.00 -13.62 -0.15
C GLN A 95 -0.76 -15.09 0.18
N SER A 96 -0.27 -15.85 -0.77
CA SER A 96 0.22 -17.21 -0.53
C SER A 96 1.37 -17.54 -1.46
N SER A 97 2.09 -18.62 -1.17
CA SER A 97 3.13 -19.13 -2.07
C SER A 97 3.03 -20.63 -2.20
N SER A 98 3.23 -21.13 -3.41
CA SER A 98 3.49 -22.53 -3.69
C SER A 98 4.98 -22.73 -4.02
N ALA A 99 5.37 -23.95 -4.40
CA ALA A 99 6.72 -24.23 -4.89
C ALA A 99 7.08 -23.46 -6.20
N LYS A 100 6.09 -22.91 -6.91
CA LYS A 100 6.27 -22.30 -8.24
C LYS A 100 5.72 -20.89 -8.36
N TYR A 101 4.78 -20.49 -7.52
CA TYR A 101 4.04 -19.24 -7.68
C TYR A 101 3.85 -18.53 -6.36
N ILE A 102 3.87 -17.21 -6.39
CA ILE A 102 3.24 -16.36 -5.39
C ILE A 102 1.83 -16.02 -5.90
N HIS A 103 0.84 -16.05 -5.03
CA HIS A 103 -0.54 -15.67 -5.34
C HIS A 103 -0.92 -14.46 -4.51
N PHE A 104 -1.73 -13.60 -5.12
CA PHE A 104 -2.28 -12.41 -4.50
C PHE A 104 -3.77 -12.39 -4.71
N GLY A 105 -4.48 -11.82 -3.74
CA GLY A 105 -5.87 -11.48 -3.91
C GLY A 105 -6.26 -10.27 -3.09
N ALA A 106 -7.19 -9.51 -3.62
CA ALA A 106 -7.86 -8.47 -2.86
C ALA A 106 -9.33 -8.39 -3.21
N ASN A 107 -10.12 -7.92 -2.25
CA ASN A 107 -11.54 -7.67 -2.41
C ASN A 107 -11.93 -6.38 -1.68
N LEU A 108 -12.58 -5.48 -2.40
CA LEU A 108 -13.11 -4.21 -1.87
C LEU A 108 -14.42 -3.89 -2.59
N GLU A 109 -15.50 -3.69 -1.84
CA GLU A 109 -16.81 -3.22 -2.36
C GLU A 109 -17.34 -4.00 -3.59
N GLY A 110 -17.13 -5.32 -3.64
CA GLY A 110 -17.55 -6.15 -4.77
C GLY A 110 -16.56 -6.20 -5.94
N GLY A 111 -15.56 -5.32 -5.96
CA GLY A 111 -14.36 -5.47 -6.79
C GLY A 111 -13.48 -6.58 -6.23
N SER A 112 -12.96 -7.44 -7.10
CA SER A 112 -12.00 -8.47 -6.70
C SER A 112 -10.90 -8.61 -7.74
N ILE A 113 -9.68 -8.76 -7.26
CA ILE A 113 -8.52 -9.10 -8.06
C ILE A 113 -7.89 -10.38 -7.54
N ARG A 114 -7.42 -11.20 -8.47
CA ARG A 114 -6.57 -12.36 -8.20
C ARG A 114 -5.43 -12.32 -9.20
N ALA A 115 -4.22 -12.40 -8.70
CA ALA A 115 -3.02 -12.41 -9.52
C ALA A 115 -2.08 -13.51 -9.03
N HIS A 116 -1.16 -13.91 -9.89
CA HIS A 116 -0.06 -14.78 -9.50
C HIS A 116 1.18 -14.40 -10.30
N GLU A 117 2.34 -14.68 -9.73
CA GLU A 117 3.62 -14.48 -10.39
C GLU A 117 4.49 -15.72 -10.15
N ALA A 118 5.27 -16.10 -11.15
CA ALA A 118 6.20 -17.22 -11.02
C ALA A 118 7.34 -16.89 -10.04
N LEU A 119 7.63 -17.81 -9.14
CA LEU A 119 8.81 -17.75 -8.30
C LEU A 119 10.03 -18.14 -9.12
N LYS A 120 11.14 -17.42 -8.91
CA LYS A 120 12.40 -17.70 -9.59
C LYS A 120 13.01 -19.01 -9.10
N GLN A 121 12.75 -19.35 -7.83
CA GLN A 121 13.27 -20.54 -7.16
C GLN A 121 12.24 -21.07 -6.16
N LYS A 122 12.33 -22.37 -5.85
CA LYS A 122 11.45 -22.99 -4.86
C LYS A 122 11.81 -22.46 -3.46
N PRO A 123 10.88 -21.83 -2.74
CA PRO A 123 11.15 -21.33 -1.40
C PRO A 123 11.25 -22.49 -0.40
N VAL A 124 12.08 -22.30 0.62
CA VAL A 124 12.22 -23.24 1.76
C VAL A 124 11.81 -22.60 3.08
N ALA A 125 11.68 -21.28 3.11
CA ALA A 125 11.09 -20.53 4.22
C ALA A 125 10.28 -19.35 3.69
N PHE A 126 9.30 -18.91 4.47
CA PHE A 126 8.55 -17.69 4.22
C PHE A 126 8.18 -17.00 5.54
N SER A 127 7.94 -15.69 5.47
CA SER A 127 7.30 -14.92 6.54
C SER A 127 6.33 -13.93 5.93
N THR A 128 5.29 -13.59 6.68
CA THR A 128 4.36 -12.53 6.30
C THR A 128 4.17 -11.57 7.46
N THR A 129 4.26 -10.28 7.16
CA THR A 129 4.07 -9.19 8.13
C THR A 129 2.98 -8.26 7.62
N GLY A 130 2.12 -7.79 8.53
CA GLY A 130 1.09 -6.79 8.27
C GLY A 130 1.14 -5.66 9.33
N PRO A 131 0.44 -4.54 9.13
CA PRO A 131 0.42 -3.42 10.07
C PRO A 131 0.03 -3.85 11.48
N SER A 132 0.77 -3.33 12.47
CA SER A 132 0.56 -3.61 13.89
C SER A 132 -0.57 -2.76 14.50
N SER A 133 -0.86 -1.62 13.87
CA SER A 133 -1.74 -0.57 14.38
C SER A 133 -2.51 0.12 13.24
N ASN A 134 -3.47 0.98 13.62
CA ASN A 134 -4.24 1.76 12.66
C ASN A 134 -3.40 2.92 12.13
N PHE A 135 -3.57 3.27 10.85
CA PHE A 135 -2.83 4.36 10.23
C PHE A 135 -3.73 5.18 9.30
N THR A 136 -3.35 6.43 9.06
CA THR A 136 -3.88 7.25 7.98
C THR A 136 -3.05 7.04 6.74
N LEU A 137 -3.67 7.01 5.57
CA LEU A 137 -2.93 6.81 4.32
C LEU A 137 -1.84 7.87 4.13
N SER A 138 -0.70 7.40 3.66
CA SER A 138 0.41 8.21 3.18
C SER A 138 0.52 8.09 1.65
N ASN A 139 1.66 8.45 1.07
CA ASN A 139 1.87 8.24 -0.36
C ASN A 139 2.12 6.77 -0.70
N TYR A 140 2.58 5.96 0.27
CA TYR A 140 2.98 4.57 0.08
C TYR A 140 2.79 3.79 1.38
N ASP A 141 1.78 2.92 1.43
CA ASP A 141 1.45 2.16 2.63
C ASP A 141 1.45 0.66 2.34
N VAL A 142 2.29 -0.09 3.06
CA VAL A 142 2.36 -1.55 2.94
C VAL A 142 1.27 -2.21 3.79
N LEU A 143 0.39 -2.98 3.15
CA LEU A 143 -0.66 -3.74 3.83
C LEU A 143 -0.20 -5.14 4.23
N LEU A 144 0.49 -5.82 3.34
CA LEU A 144 1.09 -7.12 3.61
C LEU A 144 2.45 -7.18 2.93
N LEU A 145 3.43 -7.70 3.64
CA LEU A 145 4.79 -7.94 3.16
C LEU A 145 5.09 -9.41 3.34
N ARG A 146 5.38 -10.12 2.25
CA ARG A 146 5.75 -11.52 2.25
C ARG A 146 7.18 -11.69 1.78
N HIS A 147 8.00 -12.27 2.64
CA HIS A 147 9.36 -12.67 2.33
C HIS A 147 9.36 -14.14 1.98
N VAL A 148 10.07 -14.50 0.92
CA VAL A 148 10.36 -15.89 0.60
C VAL A 148 11.86 -16.07 0.45
N SER A 149 12.39 -17.13 1.02
CA SER A 149 13.83 -17.41 1.06
C SER A 149 14.13 -18.83 0.58
N THR A 150 15.24 -18.98 -0.13
CA THR A 150 15.76 -20.29 -0.56
C THR A 150 16.87 -20.83 0.36
N SER A 151 17.37 -20.01 1.30
CA SER A 151 18.39 -20.43 2.28
C SER A 151 17.82 -20.78 3.66
N GLY A 152 16.55 -20.46 3.92
CA GLY A 152 15.86 -20.76 5.17
C GLY A 152 16.00 -19.70 6.25
N LYS A 153 16.78 -18.64 6.01
CA LYS A 153 16.86 -17.47 6.90
C LYS A 153 15.97 -16.35 6.34
N ILE A 154 15.21 -15.73 7.23
CA ILE A 154 14.38 -14.57 6.90
C ILE A 154 14.56 -13.54 8.00
N GLU A 155 14.95 -12.34 7.61
CA GLU A 155 14.85 -11.16 8.47
C GLU A 155 13.48 -10.52 8.27
N THR A 156 12.82 -10.18 9.37
CA THR A 156 11.53 -9.50 9.36
C THR A 156 11.76 -7.99 9.39
N HIS A 157 11.21 -7.26 8.42
CA HIS A 157 11.16 -5.80 8.48
C HIS A 157 9.95 -5.31 9.29
N SER A 158 10.13 -4.21 10.01
CA SER A 158 9.00 -3.40 10.48
C SER A 158 8.38 -2.71 9.28
N LEU A 159 7.05 -2.77 9.14
CA LEU A 159 6.38 -2.08 8.03
C LEU A 159 6.34 -0.57 8.20
N GLU A 160 6.47 -0.10 9.44
CA GLU A 160 6.40 1.31 9.80
C GLU A 160 7.61 2.11 9.28
N ASP A 161 8.66 1.41 8.85
CA ASP A 161 9.88 2.00 8.30
C ASP A 161 9.94 1.93 6.76
N ILE A 162 8.86 1.50 6.08
CA ILE A 162 8.81 1.36 4.63
C ILE A 162 7.98 2.50 4.03
N TYR A 163 8.67 3.49 3.45
CA TYR A 163 8.08 4.63 2.74
C TYR A 163 8.18 4.50 1.23
N GLY A 164 8.96 3.54 0.74
CA GLY A 164 9.09 3.20 -0.67
C GLY A 164 9.95 1.96 -0.91
N PRO A 165 10.13 1.54 -2.18
CA PRO A 165 11.00 0.41 -2.53
C PRO A 165 12.48 0.62 -2.17
N GLU A 166 12.90 1.87 -1.95
CA GLU A 166 14.24 2.22 -1.50
C GLU A 166 14.58 1.71 -0.10
N ASP A 167 13.57 1.53 0.75
CA ASP A 167 13.74 1.10 2.14
C ASP A 167 13.86 -0.44 2.28
N ILE A 168 13.82 -1.18 1.16
CA ILE A 168 13.84 -2.64 1.14
C ILE A 168 15.14 -3.17 0.55
N ASP A 169 15.92 -3.86 1.39
CA ASP A 169 17.12 -4.60 0.98
C ASP A 169 16.78 -6.05 0.59
N VAL A 170 16.82 -6.35 -0.70
CA VAL A 170 16.56 -7.71 -1.21
C VAL A 170 17.86 -8.50 -1.38
N LYS A 171 18.02 -9.59 -0.62
CA LYS A 171 19.21 -10.45 -0.72
C LYS A 171 19.11 -11.42 -1.92
N LYS A 172 20.26 -11.99 -2.30
CA LYS A 172 20.40 -12.84 -3.51
C LYS A 172 19.50 -14.09 -3.49
N ASP A 173 19.23 -14.61 -2.31
CA ASP A 173 18.47 -15.82 -2.01
C ASP A 173 17.03 -15.53 -1.55
N GLU A 174 16.60 -14.28 -1.69
CA GLU A 174 15.28 -13.81 -1.26
C GLU A 174 14.47 -13.28 -2.46
N GLN A 175 13.15 -13.38 -2.33
CA GLN A 175 12.21 -12.54 -3.07
C GLN A 175 11.24 -11.93 -2.07
N ILE A 176 10.96 -10.64 -2.21
CA ILE A 176 10.08 -9.91 -1.30
C ILE A 176 8.91 -9.36 -2.12
N PHE A 177 7.70 -9.68 -1.68
CA PHE A 177 6.46 -9.30 -2.33
C PHE A 177 5.59 -8.51 -1.38
N ALA A 178 4.84 -7.54 -1.88
CA ALA A 178 3.92 -6.78 -1.03
C ALA A 178 2.59 -6.49 -1.71
N LEU A 179 1.59 -6.21 -0.88
CA LEU A 179 0.39 -5.49 -1.23
C LEU A 179 0.51 -4.06 -0.70
N VAL A 180 0.44 -3.09 -1.60
CA VAL A 180 0.74 -1.69 -1.31
C VAL A 180 -0.42 -0.81 -1.75
N LEU A 181 -0.80 0.16 -0.91
CA LEU A 181 -1.64 1.29 -1.29
C LEU A 181 -0.73 2.47 -1.63
N THR A 182 -0.91 3.05 -2.80
CA THR A 182 -0.16 4.24 -3.22
C THR A 182 -1.11 5.24 -3.86
N ALA A 183 -0.82 6.53 -3.71
CA ALA A 183 -1.57 7.54 -4.46
C ALA A 183 -1.41 7.29 -5.98
N SER A 184 -2.49 7.45 -6.73
CA SER A 184 -2.39 7.58 -8.19
C SER A 184 -1.79 8.95 -8.50
N GLU A 185 -0.77 8.98 -9.34
CA GLU A 185 -0.24 10.21 -9.93
C GLU A 185 -1.27 10.87 -10.86
#